data_AF-A0AA46P5Q6-F1
#
_entry.id   AF-A0AA46P5Q6-F1
#
_cell.length_a   1.000
_cell.length_b   1.000
_cell.length_c   1.000
_cell.angle_alpha   90.00
_cell.angle_beta   90.00
_cell.angle_gamma   90.00
#
_symmetry.space_group_name_H-M   'P 1'
#
loop_
_entity.id
_entity.type
_entity.pdbx_description
1 polymer ?
#
loop_
_entity_poly.entity_id
_entity_poly.type
_entity_poly.pdbx_seq_one_letter_code
_entity_poly.pdbx_strand_id
1 'polypeptide(L)'
;MNSICKFLNRIEDSFNEFGECNFPIYLLDKDQKKSINEFYISLVDSKNFSILNLINKNLNFGNITDFWIDHKIGEIDKNWFYSSENYEYGISSEKYISYLNQQLEFFIIIFNFYLENIVMQLKSTIKLKLIADEFENLDRIYSFNYTDPYSNFYRFKKDIEFLHGRTGVDQNIVLGISDLNNDYLIKIKAYGFAKYHQKMYKNTDYIFLSEIINHFYYTERQVKSLGDEINSYLDNPSLSVDVYFRSMYDAKIRDYGLLKRSFEGVYNIKIWGHSLDQSDENYIKEIFSFNGEFIEQRCDVTIFYFNENAKFDLLSNLLAILGNKLIEKWMKKSWLKFKPNPNIVEINNIQPVDLIKFYEE
;
A
#
# COMPACT_ATOMS: atom_id res chain seq x y z
N MET A 1 -8.82 -6.09 11.69
CA MET A 1 -8.00 -7.32 11.79
C MET A 1 -7.28 -7.43 13.13
N ASN A 2 -6.37 -6.52 13.50
CA ASN A 2 -5.56 -6.64 14.73
C ASN A 2 -6.32 -6.96 16.03
N SER A 3 -7.49 -6.34 16.26
CA SER A 3 -8.29 -6.63 17.47
C SER A 3 -8.85 -8.06 17.48
N ILE A 4 -9.35 -8.53 16.34
CA ILE A 4 -9.81 -9.92 16.15
C ILE A 4 -8.68 -10.89 16.46
N CYS A 5 -7.48 -10.64 15.94
CA CYS A 5 -6.34 -11.52 16.14
C CYS A 5 -5.92 -11.59 17.60
N LYS A 6 -5.88 -10.46 18.29
CA LYS A 6 -5.62 -10.41 19.74
C LYS A 6 -6.66 -11.21 20.51
N PHE A 7 -7.92 -11.12 20.10
CA PHE A 7 -9.00 -11.85 20.74
C PHE A 7 -8.90 -13.36 20.49
N LEU A 8 -8.69 -13.80 19.24
CA LEU A 8 -8.49 -15.21 18.89
C LEU A 8 -7.27 -15.81 19.60
N ASN A 9 -6.14 -15.08 19.65
CA ASN A 9 -4.96 -15.53 20.39
C ASN A 9 -5.28 -15.72 21.87
N ARG A 10 -6.04 -14.80 22.48
CA ARG A 10 -6.47 -14.92 23.88
C ARG A 10 -7.39 -16.13 24.11
N ILE A 11 -8.24 -16.48 23.13
CA ILE A 11 -9.08 -17.69 23.18
C ILE A 11 -8.21 -18.95 23.11
N GLU A 12 -7.22 -18.98 22.22
CA GLU A 12 -6.27 -20.10 22.13
C GLU A 12 -5.41 -20.23 23.39
N ASP A 13 -4.92 -19.13 23.95
CA ASP A 13 -4.16 -19.11 25.21
C ASP A 13 -5.00 -19.68 26.36
N SER A 14 -6.26 -19.24 26.47
CA SER A 14 -7.23 -19.77 27.44
C SER A 14 -7.42 -21.28 27.28
N PHE A 15 -7.56 -21.76 26.05
CA PHE A 15 -7.72 -23.18 25.77
C PHE A 15 -6.48 -23.98 26.18
N ASN A 16 -5.28 -23.47 25.89
CA ASN A 16 -4.03 -24.13 26.25
C ASN A 16 -3.80 -24.19 27.76
N GLU A 17 -4.24 -23.17 28.50
CA GLU A 17 -4.07 -23.08 29.96
C GLU A 17 -5.12 -23.89 30.72
N PHE A 18 -6.39 -23.84 30.30
CA PHE A 18 -7.51 -24.37 31.07
C PHE A 18 -8.22 -25.58 30.44
N GLY A 19 -7.94 -25.89 29.17
CA GLY A 19 -8.71 -26.88 28.39
C GLY A 19 -10.11 -26.41 27.98
N GLU A 20 -10.47 -25.17 28.29
CA GLU A 20 -11.76 -24.55 27.98
C GLU A 20 -11.54 -23.13 27.43
N CYS A 21 -12.38 -22.72 26.49
CA CYS A 21 -12.32 -21.37 25.92
C CYS A 21 -13.69 -20.76 25.61
N ASN A 22 -14.79 -21.44 25.96
CA ASN A 22 -16.14 -20.92 25.80
C ASN A 22 -16.57 -20.08 27.02
N PHE A 23 -15.85 -18.99 27.24
CA PHE A 23 -16.11 -18.11 28.37
C PHE A 23 -17.05 -16.95 28.02
N PRO A 24 -17.86 -16.48 29.00
CA PRO A 24 -18.71 -15.32 28.80
C PRO A 24 -17.88 -14.07 28.51
N ILE A 25 -18.43 -13.22 27.64
CA ILE A 25 -17.79 -11.99 27.20
C ILE A 25 -18.51 -10.81 27.87
N TYR A 26 -17.73 -9.88 28.41
CA TYR A 26 -18.17 -8.66 29.08
C TYR A 26 -17.53 -7.41 28.45
N LEU A 27 -18.11 -6.24 28.72
CA LEU A 27 -17.46 -4.98 28.40
C LEU A 27 -16.31 -4.72 29.36
N LEU A 28 -15.21 -4.20 28.83
CA LEU A 28 -14.09 -3.75 29.63
C LEU A 28 -14.46 -2.46 30.37
N ASP A 29 -14.61 -2.55 31.69
CA ASP A 29 -14.73 -1.40 32.60
C ASP A 29 -13.40 -1.13 33.32
N LYS A 30 -13.13 0.13 33.68
CA LYS A 30 -11.87 0.58 34.29
C LYS A 30 -11.66 0.02 35.70
N ASP A 31 -12.74 -0.26 36.42
CA ASP A 31 -12.71 -0.63 37.84
C ASP A 31 -13.05 -2.11 38.10
N GLN A 32 -13.26 -2.92 37.05
CA GLN A 32 -13.58 -4.35 37.19
C GLN A 32 -12.33 -5.22 37.36
N LYS A 33 -12.34 -6.07 38.40
CA LYS A 33 -11.38 -7.17 38.55
C LYS A 33 -11.66 -8.21 37.46
N LYS A 34 -10.67 -8.44 36.59
CA LYS A 34 -10.76 -9.46 35.55
C LYS A 34 -10.75 -10.86 36.18
N SER A 35 -11.80 -11.63 35.93
CA SER A 35 -11.81 -13.06 36.22
C SER A 35 -11.01 -13.84 35.16
N ILE A 36 -10.49 -15.00 35.57
CA ILE A 36 -9.65 -15.85 34.70
C ILE A 36 -10.50 -16.59 33.64
N ASN A 37 -11.77 -16.84 33.93
CA ASN A 37 -12.73 -17.54 33.06
C ASN A 37 -13.69 -16.58 32.34
N GLU A 38 -13.22 -15.37 32.00
CA GLU A 38 -14.04 -14.33 31.40
C GLU A 38 -13.26 -13.52 30.37
N PHE A 39 -13.92 -13.17 29.27
CA PHE A 39 -13.37 -12.26 28.28
C PHE A 39 -13.90 -10.84 28.48
N TYR A 40 -13.03 -9.87 28.26
CA TYR A 40 -13.35 -8.44 28.40
C TYR A 40 -12.88 -7.73 27.14
N ILE A 41 -13.80 -7.04 26.47
CA ILE A 41 -13.54 -6.35 25.20
C ILE A 41 -14.11 -4.93 25.22
N SER A 42 -13.59 -4.05 24.35
CA SER A 42 -14.12 -2.69 24.24
C SER A 42 -15.51 -2.66 23.60
N LEU A 43 -16.25 -1.56 23.78
CA LEU A 43 -17.54 -1.37 23.12
C LEU A 43 -17.42 -1.38 21.58
N VAL A 44 -16.31 -0.86 21.05
CA VAL A 44 -16.02 -0.87 19.60
C VAL A 44 -15.79 -2.30 19.12
N ASP A 45 -15.01 -3.09 19.85
CA ASP A 45 -14.75 -4.49 19.52
C ASP A 45 -16.02 -5.33 19.59
N SER A 46 -16.85 -5.13 20.62
CA SER A 46 -18.15 -5.82 20.73
C SER A 46 -19.03 -5.60 19.49
N LYS A 47 -19.11 -4.36 19.01
CA LYS A 47 -19.86 -4.03 17.79
C LYS A 47 -19.24 -4.70 16.57
N ASN A 48 -17.93 -4.57 16.39
CA ASN A 48 -17.21 -5.13 15.24
C ASN A 48 -17.26 -6.66 15.20
N PHE A 49 -17.04 -7.32 16.33
CA PHE A 49 -17.06 -8.77 16.44
C PHE A 49 -18.45 -9.33 16.17
N SER A 50 -19.50 -8.65 16.62
CA SER A 50 -20.89 -9.03 16.30
C SER A 50 -21.22 -8.84 14.83
N ILE A 51 -20.81 -7.72 14.20
CA ILE A 51 -21.02 -7.48 12.76
C ILE A 51 -20.30 -8.55 11.91
N LEU A 52 -19.11 -8.95 12.35
CA LEU A 52 -18.30 -9.97 11.69
C LEU A 52 -18.64 -11.40 12.16
N ASN A 53 -19.75 -11.58 12.87
CA ASN A 53 -20.26 -12.87 13.36
C ASN A 53 -19.29 -13.67 14.23
N LEU A 54 -18.25 -13.07 14.82
CA LEU A 54 -17.36 -13.75 15.76
C LEU A 54 -18.05 -14.08 17.08
N ILE A 55 -18.95 -13.20 17.52
CA ILE A 55 -19.67 -13.33 18.78
C ILE A 55 -21.17 -13.18 18.56
N ASN A 56 -21.94 -13.94 19.33
CA ASN A 56 -23.38 -13.78 19.46
C ASN A 56 -23.68 -12.81 20.60
N LYS A 57 -24.47 -11.77 20.30
CA LYS A 57 -24.90 -10.79 21.31
C LYS A 57 -25.91 -11.41 22.26
N ASN A 58 -25.75 -11.12 23.54
CA ASN A 58 -26.76 -11.39 24.53
C ASN A 58 -27.89 -10.37 24.42
N LEU A 59 -29.10 -10.82 24.07
CA LEU A 59 -30.27 -9.97 23.95
C LEU A 59 -30.75 -9.42 25.31
N ASN A 60 -30.33 -10.06 26.40
CA ASN A 60 -30.66 -9.62 27.76
C ASN A 60 -29.64 -8.64 28.34
N PHE A 61 -28.59 -8.28 27.60
CA PHE A 61 -27.57 -7.36 28.10
C PHE A 61 -28.18 -6.03 28.57
N GLY A 62 -27.94 -5.68 29.83
CA GLY A 62 -28.48 -4.47 30.46
C GLY A 62 -29.94 -4.59 30.93
N ASN A 63 -30.62 -5.70 30.67
CA ASN A 63 -31.96 -5.95 31.19
C ASN A 63 -31.88 -6.37 32.66
N ILE A 64 -32.88 -5.94 33.44
CA ILE A 64 -33.07 -6.36 34.82
C ILE A 64 -33.88 -7.67 34.79
N THR A 65 -33.27 -8.75 35.26
CA THR A 65 -33.98 -10.02 35.52
C THR A 65 -34.07 -10.21 37.02
N ASP A 66 -35.28 -10.12 37.58
CA ASP A 66 -35.78 -10.29 38.97
C ASP A 66 -34.91 -9.79 40.15
N PHE A 67 -33.59 -9.99 40.16
CA PHE A 67 -32.66 -9.57 41.20
C PHE A 67 -31.27 -9.07 40.72
N TRP A 68 -30.96 -9.12 39.41
CA TRP A 68 -29.64 -8.75 38.88
C TRP A 68 -29.73 -8.13 37.48
N ILE A 69 -28.72 -7.33 37.10
CA ILE A 69 -28.54 -6.84 35.73
C ILE A 69 -27.64 -7.83 34.99
N ASP A 70 -28.06 -8.27 33.81
CA ASP A 70 -27.22 -9.12 32.98
C ASP A 70 -26.13 -8.27 32.31
N HIS A 71 -24.91 -8.39 32.80
CA HIS A 71 -23.75 -7.68 32.27
C HIS A 71 -23.03 -8.43 31.15
N LYS A 72 -23.41 -9.68 30.85
CA LYS A 72 -22.81 -10.47 29.77
C LYS A 72 -23.23 -9.85 28.44
N ILE A 73 -22.26 -9.46 27.61
CA ILE A 73 -22.55 -8.89 26.28
C ILE A 73 -22.72 -9.94 25.20
N GLY A 74 -22.17 -11.14 25.43
CA GLY A 74 -22.24 -12.20 24.44
C GLY A 74 -21.33 -13.37 24.75
N GLU A 75 -21.25 -14.24 23.76
CA GLU A 75 -20.43 -15.46 23.76
C GLU A 75 -19.87 -15.67 22.36
N ILE A 76 -18.81 -16.48 22.25
CA ILE A 76 -18.22 -16.83 20.96
C ILE A 76 -19.28 -17.58 20.15
N ASP A 77 -19.41 -17.26 18.86
CA ASP A 77 -20.35 -18.00 18.02
C ASP A 77 -19.91 -19.47 17.88
N LYS A 78 -20.83 -20.38 18.19
CA LYS A 78 -20.62 -21.83 18.18
C LYS A 78 -20.11 -22.37 16.85
N ASN A 79 -20.36 -21.68 15.74
CA ASN A 79 -19.91 -22.07 14.41
C ASN A 79 -18.40 -22.07 14.27
N TRP A 80 -17.67 -21.36 15.15
CA TRP A 80 -16.23 -21.27 15.07
C TRP A 80 -15.48 -22.35 15.85
N PHE A 81 -16.18 -23.16 16.65
CA PHE A 81 -15.58 -24.29 17.34
C PHE A 81 -15.34 -25.48 16.41
N TYR A 82 -14.38 -26.34 16.74
CA TYR A 82 -14.16 -27.60 16.00
C TYR A 82 -15.37 -28.53 16.09
N SER A 83 -16.07 -28.51 17.23
CA SER A 83 -17.35 -29.17 17.42
C SER A 83 -18.35 -28.19 18.02
N SER A 84 -19.56 -28.14 17.45
CA SER A 84 -20.67 -27.36 18.00
C SER A 84 -21.28 -27.96 19.26
N GLU A 85 -20.96 -29.23 19.56
CA GLU A 85 -21.49 -29.98 20.70
C GLU A 85 -20.46 -30.10 21.83
N ASN A 86 -19.17 -30.03 21.50
CA ASN A 86 -18.09 -30.15 22.48
C ASN A 86 -17.05 -29.02 22.31
N TYR A 87 -17.20 -27.99 23.12
CA TYR A 87 -16.33 -26.81 23.12
C TYR A 87 -14.92 -27.08 23.67
N GLU A 88 -14.70 -28.23 24.32
CA GLU A 88 -13.38 -28.68 24.82
C GLU A 88 -12.41 -29.06 23.69
N TYR A 89 -12.86 -29.07 22.44
CA TYR A 89 -11.96 -29.20 21.30
C TYR A 89 -11.39 -27.86 20.83
N GLY A 90 -11.81 -26.74 21.44
CA GLY A 90 -11.33 -25.41 21.14
C GLY A 90 -11.94 -24.78 19.88
N ILE A 91 -11.40 -23.62 19.51
CA ILE A 91 -11.82 -22.83 18.34
C ILE A 91 -11.00 -23.20 17.10
N SER A 92 -11.66 -23.26 15.94
CA SER A 92 -11.02 -23.33 14.63
C SER A 92 -10.82 -21.91 14.09
N SER A 93 -9.72 -21.26 14.49
CA SER A 93 -9.32 -19.94 14.00
C SER A 93 -9.22 -19.93 12.47
N GLU A 94 -8.71 -21.00 11.86
CA GLU A 94 -8.62 -21.15 10.40
C GLU A 94 -9.99 -21.08 9.70
N LYS A 95 -11.02 -21.72 10.28
CA LYS A 95 -12.39 -21.67 9.75
C LYS A 95 -12.94 -20.25 9.77
N TYR A 96 -12.73 -19.53 10.88
CA TYR A 96 -13.19 -18.15 11.00
C TYR A 96 -12.41 -17.19 10.06
N ILE A 97 -11.09 -17.36 9.92
CA ILE A 97 -10.29 -16.60 8.95
C ILE A 97 -10.75 -16.87 7.51
N SER A 98 -11.06 -18.11 7.18
CA SER A 98 -11.60 -18.48 5.87
C SER A 98 -12.94 -17.78 5.59
N TYR A 99 -13.82 -17.73 6.59
CA TYR A 99 -15.07 -16.96 6.51
C TYR A 99 -14.81 -15.47 6.26
N LEU A 100 -13.91 -14.84 7.01
CA LEU A 100 -13.60 -13.41 6.81
C LEU A 100 -13.01 -13.13 5.42
N ASN A 101 -12.18 -14.02 4.89
CA ASN A 101 -11.66 -13.91 3.52
C ASN A 101 -12.79 -13.95 2.50
N GLN A 102 -13.78 -14.84 2.67
CA GLN A 102 -14.96 -14.89 1.80
C GLN A 102 -15.79 -13.60 1.90
N GLN A 103 -15.94 -13.02 3.10
CA GLN A 103 -16.63 -11.74 3.27
C GLN A 103 -15.91 -10.59 2.55
N LEU A 104 -14.57 -10.57 2.57
CA LEU A 104 -13.78 -9.59 1.83
C LEU A 104 -13.98 -9.75 0.30
N GLU A 105 -13.95 -10.97 -0.22
CA GLU A 105 -14.19 -11.20 -1.66
C GLU A 105 -15.63 -10.83 -2.07
N PHE A 106 -16.62 -11.12 -1.22
CA PHE A 106 -18.00 -10.68 -1.46
C PHE A 106 -18.12 -9.14 -1.45
N PHE A 107 -17.44 -8.48 -0.52
CA PHE A 107 -17.36 -7.02 -0.52
C PHE A 107 -16.71 -6.47 -1.80
N ILE A 108 -15.61 -7.08 -2.28
CA ILE A 108 -14.96 -6.71 -3.54
C ILE A 108 -15.93 -6.81 -4.72
N ILE A 109 -16.77 -7.85 -4.77
CA ILE A 109 -17.79 -8.02 -5.81
C ILE A 109 -18.81 -6.86 -5.77
N ILE A 110 -19.34 -6.54 -4.58
CA ILE A 110 -20.28 -5.42 -4.41
C ILE A 110 -19.62 -4.09 -4.77
N PHE A 111 -18.37 -3.90 -4.36
CA PHE A 111 -17.62 -2.69 -4.65
C PHE A 111 -17.37 -2.53 -6.15
N ASN A 112 -16.99 -3.61 -6.85
CA ASN A 112 -16.89 -3.63 -8.31
C ASN A 112 -18.23 -3.28 -8.97
N PHE A 113 -19.34 -3.84 -8.48
CA PHE A 113 -20.68 -3.50 -8.98
C PHE A 113 -20.99 -2.00 -8.81
N TYR A 114 -20.67 -1.42 -7.66
CA TYR A 114 -20.82 0.02 -7.41
C TYR A 114 -19.98 0.86 -8.38
N LEU A 115 -18.72 0.49 -8.60
CA LEU A 115 -17.84 1.20 -9.53
C LEU A 115 -18.37 1.15 -10.97
N GLU A 116 -18.75 -0.03 -11.47
CA GLU A 116 -19.24 -0.22 -12.84
C GLU A 116 -20.59 0.45 -13.11
N ASN A 117 -21.55 0.30 -12.17
CA ASN A 117 -22.94 0.69 -12.40
C ASN A 117 -23.26 2.10 -11.92
N ILE A 118 -22.43 2.68 -11.05
CA ILE A 118 -22.63 4.04 -10.55
C ILE A 118 -21.48 4.93 -11.03
N VAL A 119 -20.25 4.66 -10.60
CA VAL A 119 -19.12 5.59 -10.81
C VAL A 119 -18.76 5.72 -12.30
N MET A 120 -18.67 4.60 -13.02
CA MET A 120 -18.32 4.62 -14.45
C MET A 120 -19.44 5.11 -15.36
N GLN A 121 -20.68 5.18 -14.86
CA GLN A 121 -21.79 5.77 -15.60
C GLN A 121 -21.77 7.31 -15.52
N LEU A 122 -20.98 7.89 -14.62
CA LEU A 122 -20.80 9.34 -14.52
C LEU A 122 -19.98 9.84 -15.71
N LYS A 123 -20.64 10.54 -16.63
CA LYS A 123 -19.99 11.17 -17.78
C LYS A 123 -19.57 12.57 -17.43
N SER A 124 -18.31 12.91 -17.72
CA SER A 124 -17.87 14.29 -17.63
C SER A 124 -18.65 15.16 -18.62
N THR A 125 -19.17 16.29 -18.17
CA THR A 125 -19.82 17.30 -19.02
C THR A 125 -18.80 18.07 -19.86
N ILE A 126 -17.55 18.15 -19.38
CA ILE A 126 -16.46 18.90 -20.03
C ILE A 126 -15.22 18.01 -20.13
N LYS A 127 -14.59 17.99 -21.30
CA LYS A 127 -13.27 17.37 -21.48
C LYS A 127 -12.16 18.37 -21.20
N LEU A 128 -11.46 18.15 -20.09
CA LEU A 128 -10.38 18.97 -19.59
C LEU A 128 -9.16 18.85 -20.50
N LYS A 129 -8.56 20.00 -20.78
CA LYS A 129 -7.20 20.17 -21.30
C LYS A 129 -6.24 20.05 -20.13
N LEU A 130 -5.13 19.38 -20.41
CA LEU A 130 -3.97 19.31 -19.53
C LEU A 130 -2.98 20.41 -19.90
N ILE A 131 -2.02 20.67 -19.01
CA ILE A 131 -0.85 21.48 -19.38
C ILE A 131 -0.03 20.67 -20.39
N ALA A 132 0.06 21.19 -21.62
CA ALA A 132 0.75 20.52 -22.73
C ALA A 132 2.17 20.06 -22.36
N ASP A 133 2.95 20.96 -21.77
CA ASP A 133 4.36 20.70 -21.45
C ASP A 133 4.55 19.75 -20.25
N GLU A 134 3.54 19.60 -19.37
CA GLU A 134 3.67 18.77 -18.18
C GLU A 134 2.97 17.41 -18.27
N PHE A 135 1.89 17.25 -19.03
CA PHE A 135 1.12 15.99 -18.99
C PHE A 135 0.70 15.45 -20.37
N GLU A 136 0.92 16.16 -21.49
CA GLU A 136 0.59 15.59 -22.81
C GLU A 136 1.62 14.54 -23.28
N ASN A 137 2.90 14.73 -22.93
CA ASN A 137 4.02 13.87 -23.33
C ASN A 137 4.32 12.74 -22.33
N LEU A 138 3.32 12.21 -21.63
CA LEU A 138 3.51 11.04 -20.77
C LEU A 138 3.64 9.76 -21.60
N ASP A 139 4.68 8.98 -21.32
CA ASP A 139 4.89 7.66 -21.95
C ASP A 139 3.96 6.59 -21.37
N ARG A 140 3.77 6.60 -20.04
CA ARG A 140 2.93 5.66 -19.30
C ARG A 140 2.25 6.31 -18.11
N ILE A 141 1.12 5.76 -17.70
CA ILE A 141 0.40 6.18 -16.49
C ILE A 141 0.23 4.96 -15.58
N TYR A 142 0.67 5.08 -14.33
CA TYR A 142 0.37 4.12 -13.29
C TYR A 142 -0.70 4.70 -12.37
N SER A 143 -1.78 3.95 -12.17
CA SER A 143 -2.94 4.41 -11.41
C SER A 143 -3.15 3.56 -10.18
N PHE A 144 -3.33 4.24 -9.04
CA PHE A 144 -3.78 3.64 -7.79
C PHE A 144 -5.31 3.51 -7.71
N ASN A 145 -6.03 4.11 -8.66
CA ASN A 145 -7.48 4.01 -8.75
C ASN A 145 -7.91 2.68 -9.38
N TYR A 146 -9.12 2.22 -9.10
CA TYR A 146 -9.68 1.00 -9.73
C TYR A 146 -10.37 1.28 -11.07
N THR A 147 -10.74 2.55 -11.31
CA THR A 147 -11.39 3.05 -12.53
C THR A 147 -10.43 3.94 -13.32
N ASP A 148 -10.78 4.25 -14.56
CA ASP A 148 -10.06 5.19 -15.43
C ASP A 148 -10.69 6.60 -15.43
N PRO A 149 -10.44 7.45 -14.41
CA PRO A 149 -10.87 8.84 -14.48
C PRO A 149 -10.11 9.63 -15.53
N TYR A 150 -8.89 9.22 -15.89
CA TYR A 150 -8.04 9.96 -16.81
C TYR A 150 -8.70 10.03 -18.19
N SER A 151 -9.10 8.89 -18.76
CA SER A 151 -9.82 8.86 -20.04
C SER A 151 -11.21 9.50 -19.95
N ASN A 152 -11.84 9.52 -18.77
CA ASN A 152 -13.15 10.16 -18.58
C ASN A 152 -13.04 11.70 -18.59
N PHE A 153 -12.01 12.27 -17.98
CA PHE A 153 -11.87 13.73 -17.87
C PHE A 153 -11.01 14.36 -18.95
N TYR A 154 -10.00 13.65 -19.47
CA TYR A 154 -9.02 14.22 -20.40
C TYR A 154 -9.25 13.77 -21.84
N ARG A 155 -8.68 14.54 -22.78
CA ARG A 155 -8.90 14.39 -24.23
C ARG A 155 -8.07 13.27 -24.87
N PHE A 156 -6.93 12.93 -24.29
CA PHE A 156 -6.01 11.97 -24.84
C PHE A 156 -6.17 10.63 -24.13
N LYS A 157 -6.33 9.57 -24.91
CA LYS A 157 -6.25 8.21 -24.37
C LYS A 157 -4.78 7.88 -24.18
N LYS A 158 -4.45 7.34 -23.01
CA LYS A 158 -3.12 6.83 -22.66
C LYS A 158 -3.27 5.42 -22.13
N ASP A 159 -2.22 4.62 -22.25
CA ASP A 159 -2.17 3.32 -21.60
C ASP A 159 -1.97 3.52 -20.10
N ILE A 160 -2.86 2.89 -19.32
CA ILE A 160 -2.92 3.01 -17.87
C ILE A 160 -2.74 1.63 -17.26
N GLU A 161 -1.73 1.52 -16.41
CA GLU A 161 -1.43 0.33 -15.63
C GLU A 161 -2.01 0.50 -14.22
N PHE A 162 -2.90 -0.42 -13.82
CA PHE A 162 -3.64 -0.35 -12.56
C PHE A 162 -2.95 -1.14 -11.45
N LEU A 163 -2.28 -0.43 -10.54
CA LEU A 163 -1.40 -1.01 -9.52
C LEU A 163 -2.15 -1.83 -8.46
N HIS A 164 -3.39 -1.46 -8.15
CA HIS A 164 -4.27 -2.19 -7.22
C HIS A 164 -5.36 -2.97 -7.94
N GLY A 165 -5.14 -3.29 -9.23
CA GLY A 165 -6.13 -3.94 -10.08
C GLY A 165 -7.22 -2.99 -10.57
N ARG A 166 -8.03 -3.49 -11.49
CA ARG A 166 -9.08 -2.74 -12.19
C ARG A 166 -10.46 -3.32 -11.95
N THR A 167 -11.45 -2.45 -12.03
CA THR A 167 -12.87 -2.83 -12.10
C THR A 167 -13.21 -3.46 -13.47
N GLY A 168 -14.29 -4.23 -13.55
CA GLY A 168 -14.79 -4.84 -14.79
C GLY A 168 -15.39 -6.23 -14.60
N VAL A 169 -15.65 -6.91 -15.71
CA VAL A 169 -16.12 -8.32 -15.72
C VAL A 169 -15.05 -9.25 -15.13
N ASP A 170 -13.81 -9.11 -15.61
CA ASP A 170 -12.63 -9.83 -15.12
C ASP A 170 -11.88 -8.97 -14.10
N GLN A 171 -12.58 -8.48 -13.07
CA GLN A 171 -11.99 -7.62 -12.05
C GLN A 171 -10.87 -8.34 -11.30
N ASN A 172 -9.83 -7.59 -10.93
CA ASN A 172 -8.71 -8.08 -10.14
C ASN A 172 -8.33 -7.11 -9.02
N ILE A 173 -9.33 -6.46 -8.43
CA ILE A 173 -9.20 -5.46 -7.37
C ILE A 173 -8.46 -6.05 -6.16
N VAL A 174 -7.50 -5.28 -5.66
CA VAL A 174 -6.71 -5.56 -4.46
C VAL A 174 -7.12 -4.61 -3.34
N LEU A 175 -7.60 -5.16 -2.23
CA LEU A 175 -8.05 -4.42 -1.06
C LEU A 175 -7.59 -5.11 0.22
N GLY A 176 -6.84 -4.41 1.07
CA GLY A 176 -6.32 -5.01 2.29
C GLY A 176 -5.21 -4.20 2.93
N ILE A 177 -4.47 -4.86 3.81
CA ILE A 177 -3.31 -4.29 4.50
C ILE A 177 -2.02 -4.57 3.72
N SER A 178 -0.99 -3.73 3.90
CA SER A 178 0.26 -3.87 3.16
C SER A 178 0.92 -5.24 3.39
N ASP A 179 1.04 -5.66 4.65
CA ASP A 179 1.68 -6.92 5.05
C ASP A 179 1.13 -7.44 6.41
N LEU A 180 1.42 -8.71 6.72
CA LEU A 180 1.14 -9.33 8.01
C LEU A 180 2.33 -9.15 8.96
N ASN A 181 2.24 -8.17 9.86
CA ASN A 181 3.31 -7.89 10.83
C ASN A 181 3.17 -8.65 12.17
N ASN A 182 2.26 -9.62 12.26
CA ASN A 182 1.94 -10.31 13.51
C ASN A 182 2.09 -11.82 13.35
N ASP A 183 2.87 -12.44 14.22
CA ASP A 183 3.21 -13.88 14.14
C ASP A 183 1.99 -14.79 14.20
N TYR A 184 0.97 -14.39 14.97
CA TYR A 184 -0.29 -15.14 15.05
C TYR A 184 -1.06 -15.09 13.72
N LEU A 185 -1.14 -13.92 13.07
CA LEU A 185 -1.73 -13.78 11.73
C LEU A 185 -1.01 -14.64 10.68
N ILE A 186 0.32 -14.73 10.77
CA ILE A 186 1.15 -15.59 9.93
C ILE A 186 0.84 -17.07 10.20
N LYS A 187 0.82 -17.48 11.47
CA LYS A 187 0.51 -18.85 11.91
C LYS A 187 -0.81 -19.35 11.33
N ILE A 188 -1.86 -18.52 11.38
CA ILE A 188 -3.20 -18.87 10.87
C ILE A 188 -3.38 -18.61 9.37
N LYS A 189 -2.30 -18.27 8.65
CA LYS A 189 -2.27 -18.04 7.19
C LYS A 189 -3.30 -17.02 6.70
N ALA A 190 -3.46 -15.91 7.43
CA ALA A 190 -4.39 -14.83 7.07
C ALA A 190 -3.92 -13.96 5.88
N TYR A 191 -3.15 -14.54 4.95
CA TYR A 191 -2.54 -13.85 3.82
C TYR A 191 -3.56 -13.30 2.82
N GLY A 192 -4.80 -13.83 2.82
CA GLY A 192 -5.90 -13.27 2.02
C GLY A 192 -6.16 -11.78 2.25
N PHE A 193 -5.82 -11.23 3.43
CA PHE A 193 -5.95 -9.81 3.73
C PHE A 193 -4.73 -8.95 3.32
N ALA A 194 -3.62 -9.58 2.95
CA ALA A 194 -2.40 -8.88 2.57
C ALA A 194 -2.42 -8.52 1.08
N LYS A 195 -2.16 -7.26 0.76
CA LYS A 195 -2.17 -6.75 -0.61
C LYS A 195 -1.19 -7.51 -1.50
N TYR A 196 0.02 -7.82 -1.03
CA TYR A 196 1.02 -8.53 -1.84
C TYR A 196 0.55 -9.94 -2.25
N HIS A 197 -0.08 -10.67 -1.34
CA HIS A 197 -0.62 -12.01 -1.63
C HIS A 197 -1.76 -11.91 -2.64
N GLN A 198 -2.69 -10.97 -2.45
CA GLN A 198 -3.76 -10.73 -3.42
C GLN A 198 -3.21 -10.38 -4.80
N LYS A 199 -2.16 -9.54 -4.88
CA LYS A 199 -1.53 -9.17 -6.16
C LYS A 199 -0.97 -10.36 -6.91
N MET A 200 -0.22 -11.22 -6.20
CA MET A 200 0.33 -12.46 -6.77
C MET A 200 -0.80 -13.42 -7.19
N TYR A 201 -1.82 -13.58 -6.37
CA TYR A 201 -2.94 -14.49 -6.64
C TYR A 201 -3.81 -14.02 -7.81
N LYS A 202 -4.05 -12.71 -7.92
CA LYS A 202 -4.90 -12.10 -8.96
C LYS A 202 -4.13 -11.68 -10.22
N ASN A 203 -2.83 -11.98 -10.31
CA ASN A 203 -1.94 -11.59 -11.40
C ASN A 203 -2.04 -10.09 -11.78
N THR A 204 -2.17 -9.22 -10.78
CA THR A 204 -2.06 -7.76 -10.99
C THR A 204 -0.60 -7.38 -11.17
N ASP A 205 -0.32 -6.14 -11.59
CA ASP A 205 1.05 -5.65 -11.76
C ASP A 205 1.83 -5.62 -10.42
N TYR A 206 2.52 -6.73 -10.14
CA TYR A 206 3.45 -6.90 -9.04
C TYR A 206 4.88 -6.52 -9.43
N ILE A 207 5.09 -6.14 -10.69
CA ILE A 207 6.41 -5.89 -11.29
C ILE A 207 6.70 -4.38 -11.31
N PHE A 208 5.68 -3.52 -11.49
CA PHE A 208 5.77 -2.05 -11.51
C PHE A 208 6.96 -1.51 -12.31
N LEU A 209 8.04 -1.07 -11.66
CA LEU A 209 9.23 -0.51 -12.30
C LEU A 209 10.44 -1.46 -12.20
N SER A 210 10.25 -2.68 -11.73
CA SER A 210 11.35 -3.58 -11.37
C SER A 210 12.19 -3.99 -12.57
N GLU A 211 11.61 -4.14 -13.77
CA GLU A 211 12.39 -4.40 -14.99
C GLU A 211 13.36 -3.25 -15.30
N ILE A 212 12.86 -2.01 -15.21
CA ILE A 212 13.63 -0.79 -15.44
C ILE A 212 14.73 -0.67 -14.37
N ILE A 213 14.38 -0.88 -13.11
CA ILE A 213 15.30 -0.82 -11.98
C ILE A 213 16.36 -1.93 -12.05
N ASN A 214 15.99 -3.15 -12.45
CA ASN A 214 16.93 -4.26 -12.57
C ASN A 214 17.97 -4.00 -13.66
N HIS A 215 17.57 -3.39 -14.78
CA HIS A 215 18.49 -2.92 -15.80
C HIS A 215 19.51 -1.93 -15.19
N PHE A 216 19.04 -0.97 -14.41
CA PHE A 216 19.89 0.01 -13.73
C PHE A 216 20.84 -0.60 -12.71
N TYR A 217 20.39 -1.55 -11.90
CA TYR A 217 21.28 -2.25 -10.96
C TYR A 217 22.35 -3.07 -11.69
N TYR A 218 22.05 -3.61 -12.86
CA TYR A 218 23.04 -4.27 -13.69
C TYR A 218 24.08 -3.27 -14.22
N THR A 219 23.65 -2.14 -14.79
CA THR A 219 24.53 -1.07 -15.26
C THR A 219 25.41 -0.51 -14.11
N GLU A 220 24.83 -0.32 -12.92
CA GLU A 220 25.54 0.22 -11.75
C GLU A 220 26.65 -0.71 -11.26
N ARG A 221 26.38 -2.03 -11.22
CA ARG A 221 27.38 -3.04 -10.86
C ARG A 221 28.55 -3.07 -11.84
N GLN A 222 28.28 -2.92 -13.15
CA GLN A 222 29.34 -2.85 -14.14
C GLN A 222 30.22 -1.61 -13.94
N VAL A 223 29.59 -0.43 -13.77
CA VAL A 223 30.33 0.82 -13.53
C VAL A 223 31.19 0.72 -12.29
N LYS A 224 30.67 0.14 -11.19
CA LYS A 224 31.43 -0.10 -9.98
C LYS A 224 32.62 -1.03 -10.24
N SER A 225 32.39 -2.19 -10.87
CA SER A 225 33.45 -3.18 -11.17
C SER A 225 34.57 -2.56 -12.00
N LEU A 226 34.23 -1.82 -13.06
CA LEU A 226 35.20 -1.10 -13.88
C LEU A 226 35.97 -0.04 -13.08
N GLY A 227 35.28 0.71 -12.21
CA GLY A 227 35.90 1.69 -11.33
C GLY A 227 36.90 1.07 -10.35
N ASP A 228 36.53 -0.05 -9.72
CA ASP A 228 37.39 -0.78 -8.80
C ASP A 228 38.63 -1.35 -9.53
N GLU A 229 38.43 -1.88 -10.75
CA GLU A 229 39.54 -2.32 -11.60
C GLU A 229 40.48 -1.17 -11.96
N ILE A 230 39.94 -0.02 -12.39
CA ILE A 230 40.71 1.19 -12.70
C ILE A 230 41.54 1.62 -11.49
N ASN A 231 40.94 1.67 -10.30
CA ASN A 231 41.63 2.04 -9.06
C ASN A 231 42.78 1.06 -8.74
N SER A 232 42.57 -0.25 -8.95
CA SER A 232 43.61 -1.25 -8.72
C SER A 232 44.85 -1.06 -9.63
N TYR A 233 44.68 -0.52 -10.85
CA TYR A 233 45.81 -0.17 -11.72
C TYR A 233 46.56 1.07 -11.21
N LEU A 234 45.85 2.06 -10.67
CA LEU A 234 46.45 3.27 -10.11
C LEU A 234 47.28 2.95 -8.85
N ASP A 235 46.84 1.97 -8.06
CA ASP A 235 47.52 1.54 -6.85
C ASP A 235 48.80 0.72 -7.10
N ASN A 236 49.10 0.36 -8.36
CA ASN A 236 50.25 -0.49 -8.71
C ASN A 236 51.14 0.14 -9.82
N PRO A 237 52.05 1.07 -9.45
CA PRO A 237 52.80 1.91 -10.40
C PRO A 237 53.68 1.15 -11.38
N SER A 238 54.10 -0.07 -11.05
CA SER A 238 54.95 -0.92 -11.88
C SER A 238 54.28 -1.41 -13.17
N LEU A 239 52.94 -1.46 -13.21
CA LEU A 239 52.16 -1.81 -14.41
C LEU A 239 51.98 -0.62 -15.38
N SER A 240 52.18 0.61 -14.93
CA SER A 240 51.90 1.85 -15.69
C SER A 240 52.92 2.19 -16.81
N VAL A 241 54.01 1.43 -16.89
CA VAL A 241 55.15 1.70 -17.78
C VAL A 241 55.06 0.89 -19.09
N ASP A 242 54.26 -0.16 -19.15
CA ASP A 242 54.05 -0.96 -20.36
C ASP A 242 53.01 -0.31 -21.29
N VAL A 243 53.34 -0.22 -22.57
CA VAL A 243 52.46 0.31 -23.63
C VAL A 243 51.19 -0.54 -23.76
N TYR A 244 51.29 -1.86 -23.56
CA TYR A 244 50.13 -2.76 -23.59
C TYR A 244 49.16 -2.45 -22.44
N PHE A 245 49.67 -2.29 -21.21
CA PHE A 245 48.84 -1.95 -20.05
C PHE A 245 48.20 -0.57 -20.16
N ARG A 246 48.89 0.44 -20.72
CA ARG A 246 48.30 1.76 -20.99
C ARG A 246 47.12 1.68 -21.96
N SER A 247 47.25 0.92 -23.05
CA SER A 247 46.18 0.77 -24.04
C SER A 247 44.92 0.12 -23.44
N MET A 248 45.11 -0.87 -22.56
CA MET A 248 44.03 -1.55 -21.85
C MET A 248 43.39 -0.64 -20.78
N TYR A 249 44.19 0.14 -20.06
CA TYR A 249 43.70 1.14 -19.10
C TYR A 249 42.86 2.22 -19.81
N ASP A 250 43.35 2.76 -20.92
CA ASP A 250 42.64 3.79 -21.70
C ASP A 250 41.32 3.25 -22.28
N ALA A 251 41.29 1.98 -22.70
CA ALA A 251 40.06 1.31 -23.11
C ALA A 251 39.07 1.19 -21.96
N LYS A 252 39.52 0.76 -20.76
CA LYS A 252 38.66 0.67 -19.57
C LYS A 252 38.14 2.02 -19.11
N ILE A 253 38.95 3.07 -19.14
CA ILE A 253 38.52 4.44 -18.81
C ILE A 253 37.46 4.92 -19.81
N ARG A 254 37.64 4.60 -21.09
CA ARG A 254 36.65 4.91 -22.13
C ARG A 254 35.35 4.16 -21.87
N ASP A 255 35.41 2.85 -21.63
CA ASP A 255 34.24 2.02 -21.36
C ASP A 255 33.52 2.45 -20.08
N TYR A 256 34.27 2.75 -19.01
CA TYR A 256 33.74 3.35 -17.78
C TYR A 256 33.05 4.69 -18.07
N GLY A 257 33.68 5.56 -18.86
CA GLY A 257 33.10 6.83 -19.27
C GLY A 257 31.85 6.66 -20.14
N LEU A 258 31.82 5.68 -21.03
CA LEU A 258 30.69 5.36 -21.91
C LEU A 258 29.54 4.73 -21.14
N LEU A 259 29.80 3.85 -20.17
CA LEU A 259 28.78 3.25 -19.29
C LEU A 259 28.25 4.27 -18.29
N LYS A 260 29.11 5.11 -17.71
CA LYS A 260 28.69 6.20 -16.81
C LYS A 260 27.88 7.27 -17.55
N ARG A 261 28.12 7.44 -18.85
CA ARG A 261 27.36 8.32 -19.74
C ARG A 261 26.34 7.57 -20.59
N SER A 262 26.19 6.26 -20.43
CA SER A 262 25.31 5.49 -21.30
C SER A 262 23.93 6.10 -21.11
N PHE A 263 23.40 6.63 -22.21
CA PHE A 263 22.22 7.47 -22.28
C PHE A 263 20.96 6.64 -21.93
N GLU A 264 20.87 6.17 -20.69
CA GLU A 264 19.59 5.90 -20.06
C GLU A 264 18.98 7.28 -19.86
N GLY A 265 18.09 7.70 -20.77
CA GLY A 265 17.42 9.00 -20.66
C GLY A 265 16.89 9.18 -19.23
N VAL A 266 17.05 10.37 -18.65
CA VAL A 266 16.57 10.62 -17.29
C VAL A 266 15.06 10.42 -17.27
N TYR A 267 14.61 9.46 -16.47
CA TYR A 267 13.20 9.19 -16.26
C TYR A 267 12.58 10.36 -15.50
N ASN A 268 11.40 10.78 -15.93
CA ASN A 268 10.69 11.87 -15.29
C ASN A 268 9.38 11.33 -14.71
N ILE A 269 9.38 11.08 -13.40
CA ILE A 269 8.21 10.56 -12.70
C ILE A 269 7.41 11.75 -12.14
N LYS A 270 6.13 11.80 -12.50
CA LYS A 270 5.20 12.82 -12.03
C LYS A 270 4.14 12.16 -11.15
N ILE A 271 4.06 12.60 -9.90
CA ILE A 271 3.09 12.09 -8.94
C ILE A 271 2.00 13.14 -8.78
N TRP A 272 0.77 12.78 -9.12
CA TRP A 272 -0.40 13.64 -8.98
C TRP A 272 -1.49 12.90 -8.22
N GLY A 273 -1.86 13.44 -7.07
CA GLY A 273 -2.87 12.87 -6.20
C GLY A 273 -2.69 13.37 -4.77
N HIS A 274 -3.53 12.88 -3.87
CA HIS A 274 -3.54 13.29 -2.47
C HIS A 274 -2.77 12.33 -1.55
N SER A 275 -2.42 11.13 -2.03
CA SER A 275 -1.88 10.07 -1.18
C SER A 275 -0.55 9.55 -1.70
N LEU A 276 0.50 9.87 -0.97
CA LEU A 276 1.70 9.04 -0.84
C LEU A 276 1.74 8.63 0.61
N ASP A 277 1.37 7.39 0.91
CA ASP A 277 1.16 6.94 2.29
C ASP A 277 1.74 5.53 2.48
N GLN A 278 1.82 5.07 3.73
CA GLN A 278 2.36 3.77 4.13
C GLN A 278 1.69 2.60 3.41
N SER A 279 0.42 2.78 3.02
CA SER A 279 -0.37 1.84 2.21
C SER A 279 0.30 1.47 0.87
N ASP A 280 1.15 2.36 0.35
CA ASP A 280 1.78 2.30 -0.96
C ASP A 280 3.32 2.34 -0.85
N GLU A 281 3.84 2.08 0.34
CA GLU A 281 5.27 2.12 0.71
C GLU A 281 6.18 1.41 -0.30
N ASN A 282 5.80 0.23 -0.78
CA ASN A 282 6.64 -0.55 -1.69
C ASN A 282 6.85 0.18 -3.03
N TYR A 283 5.80 0.78 -3.60
CA TYR A 283 5.89 1.56 -4.83
C TYR A 283 6.73 2.83 -4.63
N ILE A 284 6.59 3.46 -3.46
CA ILE A 284 7.37 4.64 -3.09
C ILE A 284 8.86 4.26 -2.99
N LYS A 285 9.20 3.20 -2.25
CA LYS A 285 10.58 2.71 -2.14
C LYS A 285 11.16 2.37 -3.51
N GLU A 286 10.35 1.79 -4.38
CA GLU A 286 10.76 1.42 -5.73
C GLU A 286 11.10 2.66 -6.57
N ILE A 287 10.22 3.67 -6.63
CA ILE A 287 10.47 4.97 -7.30
C ILE A 287 11.76 5.62 -6.78
N PHE A 288 11.94 5.65 -5.47
CA PHE A 288 13.09 6.31 -4.83
C PHE A 288 14.36 5.43 -4.77
N SER A 289 14.34 4.26 -5.41
CA SER A 289 15.53 3.41 -5.58
C SER A 289 16.28 3.66 -6.90
N PHE A 290 15.70 4.43 -7.83
CA PHE A 290 16.25 4.70 -9.16
C PHE A 290 17.64 5.36 -9.13
N ASN A 291 17.83 6.36 -8.27
CA ASN A 291 19.09 7.10 -8.21
C ASN A 291 20.07 6.39 -7.27
N GLY A 292 21.18 5.92 -7.84
CA GLY A 292 22.14 5.06 -7.17
C GLY A 292 23.28 5.83 -6.48
N GLU A 293 24.30 5.07 -6.11
CA GLU A 293 25.55 5.57 -5.55
C GLU A 293 26.56 5.89 -6.66
N PHE A 294 26.66 5.03 -7.68
CA PHE A 294 27.68 5.16 -8.74
C PHE A 294 27.17 5.85 -10.01
N ILE A 295 25.85 5.79 -10.25
CA ILE A 295 25.14 6.56 -11.28
C ILE A 295 24.13 7.44 -10.57
N GLU A 296 24.48 8.72 -10.43
CA GLU A 296 23.78 9.63 -9.52
C GLU A 296 22.42 10.09 -10.05
N GLN A 297 22.22 10.27 -11.37
CA GLN A 297 20.97 10.80 -11.90
C GLN A 297 20.40 9.92 -13.01
N ARG A 298 19.40 9.11 -12.64
CA ARG A 298 18.58 8.29 -13.54
C ARG A 298 17.12 8.74 -13.57
N CYS A 299 16.65 9.37 -12.51
CA CYS A 299 15.26 9.76 -12.36
C CYS A 299 15.12 11.10 -11.64
N ASP A 300 14.24 11.94 -12.17
CA ASP A 300 13.71 13.11 -11.47
C ASP A 300 12.24 12.86 -11.11
N VAL A 301 11.85 13.21 -9.89
CA VAL A 301 10.51 13.06 -9.33
C VAL A 301 9.92 14.44 -9.07
N THR A 302 8.76 14.71 -9.66
CA THR A 302 7.95 15.90 -9.37
C THR A 302 6.64 15.49 -8.70
N ILE A 303 6.39 16.02 -7.51
CA ILE A 303 5.16 15.78 -6.74
C ILE A 303 4.29 17.03 -6.77
N PHE A 304 3.06 16.87 -7.23
CA PHE A 304 2.08 17.94 -7.28
C PHE A 304 1.23 17.98 -6.01
N TYR A 305 1.03 19.18 -5.45
CA TYR A 305 0.27 19.38 -4.21
C TYR A 305 -0.82 20.45 -4.38
N PHE A 306 -1.97 20.29 -3.74
CA PHE A 306 -3.10 21.21 -3.92
C PHE A 306 -3.03 22.45 -2.99
N ASN A 307 -2.44 22.33 -1.80
CA ASN A 307 -2.17 23.43 -0.90
C ASN A 307 -0.95 23.12 0.00
N GLU A 308 -0.50 24.08 0.80
CA GLU A 308 0.70 23.89 1.64
C GLU A 308 0.51 22.85 2.76
N ASN A 309 -0.72 22.63 3.26
CA ASN A 309 -0.97 21.55 4.21
C ASN A 309 -0.77 20.18 3.56
N ALA A 310 -1.29 19.98 2.34
CA ALA A 310 -1.11 18.76 1.58
C ALA A 310 0.37 18.50 1.27
N LYS A 311 1.13 19.54 0.94
CA LYS A 311 2.57 19.45 0.76
C LYS A 311 3.28 18.99 2.03
N PHE A 312 2.89 19.54 3.18
CA PHE A 312 3.42 19.14 4.48
C PHE A 312 3.13 17.65 4.77
N ASP A 313 1.90 17.20 4.51
CA ASP A 313 1.49 15.81 4.72
C ASP A 313 2.26 14.85 3.79
N LEU A 314 2.36 15.18 2.50
CA LEU A 314 3.13 14.41 1.52
C LEU A 314 4.60 14.29 1.92
N LEU A 315 5.23 15.39 2.36
CA LEU A 315 6.61 15.37 2.83
C LEU A 315 6.77 14.54 4.10
N SER A 316 5.83 14.65 5.04
CA SER A 316 5.83 13.89 6.29
C SER A 316 5.75 12.39 6.04
N ASN A 317 4.88 11.96 5.12
CA ASN A 317 4.75 10.56 4.75
C ASN A 317 6.01 10.03 4.05
N LEU A 318 6.60 10.82 3.13
CA LEU A 318 7.87 10.44 2.50
C LEU A 318 9.00 10.30 3.53
N LEU A 319 9.07 11.20 4.51
CA LEU A 319 10.05 11.12 5.60
C LEU A 319 9.83 9.88 6.47
N ALA A 320 8.58 9.51 6.75
CA ALA A 320 8.25 8.32 7.51
C ALA A 320 8.65 7.03 6.78
N ILE A 321 8.45 6.98 5.45
CA ILE A 321 8.71 5.80 4.63
C ILE A 321 10.18 5.64 4.26
N LEU A 322 10.83 6.74 3.85
CA LEU A 322 12.17 6.72 3.23
C LEU A 322 13.28 7.22 4.17
N GLY A 323 12.91 7.89 5.25
CA GLY A 323 13.85 8.51 6.18
C GLY A 323 14.44 9.83 5.69
N ASN A 324 14.88 10.65 6.64
CA ASN A 324 15.39 12.00 6.38
C ASN A 324 16.61 12.06 5.44
N LYS A 325 17.57 11.14 5.61
CA LYS A 325 18.83 11.14 4.84
C LYS A 325 18.59 11.03 3.34
N LEU A 326 17.67 10.17 2.92
CA LEU A 326 17.37 9.95 1.51
C LEU A 326 16.67 11.17 0.92
N ILE A 327 15.61 11.65 1.60
CA ILE A 327 14.83 12.81 1.14
C ILE A 327 15.71 14.06 1.01
N GLU A 328 16.54 14.35 2.01
CA GLU A 328 17.47 15.48 1.94
C GLU A 328 18.44 15.37 0.77
N LYS A 329 19.01 14.18 0.52
CA LYS A 329 19.91 13.94 -0.62
C LYS A 329 19.19 14.26 -1.94
N TRP A 330 17.99 13.71 -2.12
CA TRP A 330 17.19 13.88 -3.33
C TRP A 330 16.80 15.34 -3.58
N MET A 331 16.40 16.06 -2.53
CA MET A 331 16.06 17.49 -2.65
C MET A 331 17.30 18.35 -2.92
N LYS A 332 18.42 18.13 -2.21
CA LYS A 332 19.69 18.88 -2.41
C LYS A 332 20.24 18.71 -3.83
N LYS A 333 20.11 17.50 -4.39
CA LYS A 333 20.52 17.18 -5.76
C LYS A 333 19.48 17.58 -6.82
N SER A 334 18.35 18.17 -6.40
CA SER A 334 17.23 18.55 -7.28
C SER A 334 16.56 17.38 -8.03
N TRP A 335 16.72 16.14 -7.54
CA TRP A 335 16.03 14.95 -8.05
C TRP A 335 14.59 14.87 -7.56
N LEU A 336 14.27 15.46 -6.41
CA LEU A 336 12.90 15.55 -5.89
C LEU A 336 12.46 17.02 -5.85
N LYS A 337 11.31 17.32 -6.45
CA LYS A 337 10.70 18.66 -6.45
C LYS A 337 9.22 18.59 -6.12
N PHE A 338 8.73 19.59 -5.40
CA PHE A 338 7.31 19.81 -5.16
C PHE A 338 6.82 20.98 -6.00
N LYS A 339 5.67 20.85 -6.65
CA LYS A 339 5.01 21.91 -7.42
C LYS A 339 3.54 22.03 -7.01
N PRO A 340 2.97 23.25 -7.00
CA PRO A 340 1.53 23.39 -6.84
C PRO A 340 0.80 22.69 -7.99
N ASN A 341 -0.39 22.16 -7.71
CA ASN A 341 -1.26 21.59 -8.73
C ASN A 341 -1.55 22.64 -9.81
N PRO A 342 -1.62 22.23 -11.08
CA PRO A 342 -2.04 23.12 -12.15
C PRO A 342 -3.45 23.65 -11.89
N ASN A 343 -3.70 24.93 -12.16
CA ASN A 343 -5.03 25.52 -12.03
C ASN A 343 -5.91 25.09 -13.21
N ILE A 344 -6.50 23.90 -13.08
CA ILE A 344 -7.33 23.27 -14.12
C ILE A 344 -8.54 24.15 -14.49
N VAL A 345 -9.09 24.92 -13.55
CA VAL A 345 -10.21 25.84 -13.78
C VAL A 345 -9.80 26.92 -14.79
N GLU A 346 -8.68 27.60 -14.53
CA GLU A 346 -8.15 28.64 -15.42
C GLU A 346 -7.74 28.07 -16.78
N ILE A 347 -7.01 26.94 -16.80
CA ILE A 347 -6.54 26.30 -18.05
C ILE A 347 -7.71 25.94 -18.98
N ASN A 348 -8.86 25.61 -18.40
CA ASN A 348 -10.04 25.18 -19.13
C ASN A 348 -11.10 26.27 -19.28
N ASN A 349 -10.83 27.49 -18.81
CA ASN A 349 -11.77 28.61 -18.79
C ASN A 349 -13.12 28.25 -18.15
N ILE A 350 -13.11 27.39 -17.13
CA ILE A 350 -14.33 26.93 -16.43
C ILE A 350 -14.88 28.11 -15.64
N GLN A 351 -16.15 28.47 -15.87
CA GLN A 351 -16.76 29.58 -15.17
C GLN A 351 -17.28 29.12 -13.80
N PRO A 352 -17.36 30.02 -12.79
CA PRO A 352 -17.91 29.65 -11.49
C PRO A 352 -19.36 29.10 -11.53
N VAL A 353 -20.14 29.45 -12.56
CA VAL A 353 -21.48 28.89 -12.80
C VAL A 353 -21.45 27.42 -13.21
N ASP A 354 -20.33 26.95 -13.77
CA ASP A 354 -20.12 25.56 -14.19
C ASP A 354 -19.63 24.67 -13.03
N LEU A 355 -19.18 25.28 -11.92
CA LEU A 355 -18.83 24.56 -10.70
C LEU A 355 -20.09 24.24 -9.91
N ILE A 356 -20.15 23.02 -9.35
CA ILE A 356 -21.21 22.64 -8.42
C ILE A 356 -21.13 23.61 -7.24
N LYS A 357 -22.17 24.43 -7.08
CA LYS A 357 -22.38 25.17 -5.84
C LYS A 357 -22.70 24.13 -4.79
N PHE A 358 -21.73 23.84 -3.92
CA PHE A 358 -22.07 23.21 -2.64
C PHE A 358 -23.01 24.21 -1.96
N TYR A 359 -24.27 23.81 -1.80
CA TYR A 359 -25.19 24.57 -0.96
C TYR A 359 -24.55 24.59 0.43
N GLU A 360 -24.09 25.77 0.85
CA GLU A 360 -23.79 26.02 2.25
C GLU A 360 -25.13 25.89 2.99
N GLU A 361 -25.31 24.79 3.73
CA GLU A 361 -26.35 24.68 4.75
C GLU A 361 -25.97 25.50 5.99
#